data_AF-A0A0W0YT52-F1
#
_entry.id   AF-A0A0W0YT52-F1
#
_cell.length_a   1.000
_cell.length_b   1.000
_cell.length_c   1.000
_cell.angle_alpha   90.00
_cell.angle_beta   90.00
_cell.angle_gamma   90.00
#
_symmetry.space_group_name_H-M   'P 1'
#
loop_
_entity.id
_entity.type
_entity.pdbx_description
1 polymer ?
#
loop_
_entity_poly.entity_id
_entity_poly.type
_entity_poly.pdbx_seq_one_letter_code
_entity_poly.pdbx_strand_id
1 'polypeptide(L)'
;MKIAGMYISHADKLLYPDDKISKGEVVEYFYKISDYLLPFVQNRPLTIKRYPEGINENGFYNKHRPNYFPDFIKESPCKIILK
;
A
#
# COMPACT_ATOMS: atom_id res chain seq x y z
N MET A 1 -7.74 -13.42 6.39
CA MET A 1 -6.28 -13.56 6.62
C MET A 1 -5.81 -12.49 7.60
N LYS A 2 -4.86 -12.82 8.49
CA LYS A 2 -4.27 -11.88 9.46
C LYS A 2 -2.75 -11.87 9.31
N ILE A 3 -2.15 -10.68 9.14
CA ILE A 3 -0.70 -10.49 9.00
C ILE A 3 -0.29 -9.38 9.94
N ALA A 4 0.76 -9.58 10.74
CA ALA A 4 1.28 -8.59 11.70
C ALA A 4 0.21 -7.95 12.61
N GLY A 5 -0.80 -8.74 13.02
CA GLY A 5 -1.90 -8.24 13.86
C GLY A 5 -3.06 -7.57 13.09
N MET A 6 -2.92 -7.29 11.79
CA MET A 6 -3.92 -6.61 10.97
C MET A 6 -4.76 -7.58 10.15
N TYR A 7 -6.07 -7.31 10.03
CA TYR A 7 -6.98 -8.08 9.19
C TYR A 7 -6.96 -7.62 7.74
N ILE A 8 -6.77 -8.58 6.83
CA ILE A 8 -6.83 -8.33 5.39
C ILE A 8 -8.20 -8.79 4.88
N SER A 9 -9.03 -7.84 4.47
CA SER A 9 -10.31 -8.11 3.81
C SER A 9 -10.08 -8.73 2.43
N HIS A 10 -10.98 -9.57 1.91
CA HIS A 10 -10.89 -10.18 0.57
C HIS A 10 -9.48 -10.64 0.17
N ALA A 11 -8.80 -11.42 1.02
CA ALA A 11 -7.41 -11.81 0.80
C ALA A 11 -7.22 -12.60 -0.50
N ASP A 12 -8.22 -13.40 -0.87
CA ASP A 12 -8.19 -14.27 -2.06
C ASP A 12 -8.46 -13.51 -3.38
N LYS A 13 -8.75 -12.20 -3.33
CA LYS A 13 -8.95 -11.38 -4.54
C LYS A 13 -7.64 -11.31 -5.32
N LEU A 14 -7.67 -11.71 -6.59
CA LEU A 14 -6.54 -11.60 -7.51
C LEU A 14 -6.28 -10.14 -7.88
N LEU A 15 -5.08 -9.65 -7.56
CA LEU A 15 -4.64 -8.31 -7.99
C LEU A 15 -3.80 -8.37 -9.27
N TYR A 16 -3.09 -9.48 -9.47
CA TYR A 16 -2.37 -9.80 -10.71
C TYR A 16 -2.99 -11.09 -11.28
N PRO A 17 -4.03 -10.99 -12.12
CA PRO A 17 -4.77 -12.16 -12.58
C PRO A 17 -3.93 -13.07 -13.48
N ASP A 18 -3.04 -12.51 -14.30
CA ASP A 18 -2.20 -13.27 -15.24
C ASP A 18 -1.20 -14.17 -14.51
N ASP A 19 -0.65 -13.69 -13.38
CA ASP A 19 0.28 -14.41 -12.50
C ASP A 19 -0.44 -15.19 -11.39
N LYS A 20 -1.77 -15.09 -11.31
CA LYS A 20 -2.61 -15.65 -10.24
C LYS A 20 -2.21 -15.22 -8.82
N ILE A 21 -1.72 -13.99 -8.66
CA ILE A 21 -1.30 -13.44 -7.36
C ILE A 21 -2.47 -12.73 -6.68
N SER A 22 -2.78 -13.20 -5.47
CA SER A 22 -3.83 -12.65 -4.60
C SER A 22 -3.36 -11.44 -3.79
N LYS A 23 -4.32 -10.65 -3.28
CA LYS A 23 -4.04 -9.54 -2.38
C LYS A 23 -3.34 -9.99 -1.10
N GLY A 24 -3.70 -11.16 -0.58
CA GLY A 24 -3.04 -11.75 0.58
C GLY A 24 -1.55 -11.96 0.35
N GLU A 25 -1.18 -12.53 -0.80
CA GLU A 25 0.22 -12.76 -1.18
C GLU A 25 1.01 -11.47 -1.38
N VAL A 26 0.39 -10.44 -1.97
CA VAL A 26 1.04 -9.11 -2.09
C VAL A 26 1.37 -8.53 -0.72
N VAL A 27 0.44 -8.60 0.23
CA VAL A 27 0.69 -8.10 1.61
C VAL A 27 1.76 -8.94 2.30
N GLU A 28 1.72 -10.27 2.14
CA GLU A 28 2.71 -11.17 2.69
C GLU A 28 4.11 -10.90 2.14
N TYR A 29 4.23 -10.63 0.83
CA TYR A 29 5.48 -10.22 0.19
C TYR A 29 6.06 -8.97 0.85
N PHE A 30 5.28 -7.89 0.94
CA PHE A 30 5.74 -6.64 1.58
C PHE A 30 6.11 -6.83 3.04
N TYR A 31 5.42 -7.71 3.77
CA TYR A 31 5.78 -8.05 5.14
C TYR A 31 7.14 -8.74 5.20
N LYS A 32 7.39 -9.74 4.33
CA LYS A 32 8.66 -10.49 4.28
C LYS A 32 9.86 -9.62 3.92
N ILE A 33 9.69 -8.64 3.03
CA ILE A 33 10.77 -7.74 2.60
C ILE A 33 10.90 -6.47 3.44
N SER A 34 10.05 -6.28 4.45
CA SER A 34 9.91 -4.99 5.14
C SER A 34 11.22 -4.50 5.76
N ASP A 35 12.01 -5.38 6.39
CA ASP A 35 13.30 -5.03 7.00
C ASP A 35 14.32 -4.49 5.98
N TYR A 36 14.25 -4.94 4.74
CA TYR A 36 15.12 -4.48 3.65
C TYR A 36 14.57 -3.22 2.96
N LEU A 37 13.25 -3.10 2.87
CA LEU A 37 12.58 -1.99 2.20
C LEU A 37 12.56 -0.71 3.05
N LEU A 38 12.25 -0.84 4.34
CA LEU A 38 11.99 0.27 5.25
C LEU A 38 13.13 1.29 5.33
N PRO A 39 14.43 0.93 5.39
CA PRO A 39 15.52 1.91 5.44
C PRO A 39 15.51 2.92 4.28
N PHE A 40 14.97 2.54 3.12
CA PHE A 40 14.94 3.40 1.93
C PHE A 40 13.72 4.32 1.88
N VAL A 41 12.62 3.93 2.54
CA VAL A 41 11.34 4.66 2.49
C VAL A 41 10.96 5.34 3.81
N GLN A 42 11.63 5.01 4.90
CA GLN A 42 11.39 5.60 6.22
C GLN A 42 11.60 7.13 6.15
N ASN A 43 10.70 7.87 6.81
CA ASN A 43 10.71 9.34 6.87
C ASN A 43 10.61 10.05 5.50
N ARG A 44 10.14 9.36 4.45
CA ARG A 44 9.86 9.96 3.14
C ARG A 44 8.35 10.08 2.91
N PRO A 45 7.84 11.23 2.46
CA PRO A 45 6.45 11.33 1.98
C PRO A 45 6.24 10.39 0.78
N LEU A 46 5.26 9.49 0.88
CA LEU A 46 4.97 8.52 -0.17
C LEU A 46 3.69 8.89 -0.92
N THR A 47 3.73 8.78 -2.25
CA THR A 47 2.53 8.76 -3.09
C THR A 47 2.15 7.32 -3.37
N ILE A 48 0.89 6.95 -3.11
CA ILE A 48 0.42 5.58 -3.28
C ILE A 48 -0.40 5.47 -4.56
N LYS A 49 -0.04 4.56 -5.46
CA LYS A 49 -0.91 4.18 -6.58
C LYS A 49 -1.74 2.97 -6.16
N ARG A 50 -3.06 3.08 -6.25
CA ARG A 50 -4.00 2.06 -5.76
C ARG A 50 -4.73 1.40 -6.91
N TYR A 51 -4.90 0.08 -6.79
CA TYR A 51 -5.61 -0.77 -7.74
C TYR A 51 -6.61 -1.67 -6.99
N PRO A 52 -7.76 -1.13 -6.54
CA PRO A 52 -8.73 -1.91 -5.78
C PRO A 52 -9.29 -3.10 -6.56
N GLU A 53 -9.45 -2.94 -7.87
CA GLU A 53 -10.01 -3.95 -8.79
C GLU A 53 -8.95 -4.80 -9.51
N GLY A 54 -7.66 -4.59 -9.22
CA GLY A 54 -6.55 -5.29 -9.86
C GLY A 54 -5.77 -4.42 -10.85
N ILE A 55 -4.60 -4.89 -11.28
CA ILE A 55 -3.64 -4.10 -12.06
C ILE A 55 -4.09 -3.79 -13.50
N ASN A 56 -4.97 -4.64 -14.06
CA ASN A 56 -5.51 -4.47 -15.41
C ASN A 56 -6.63 -3.41 -15.47
N GLU A 57 -7.09 -2.94 -14.31
CA GLU A 57 -8.13 -1.92 -14.18
C GLU A 57 -7.54 -0.52 -13.89
N ASN A 58 -8.39 0.50 -13.99
CA ASN A 58 -7.98 1.87 -13.69
C ASN A 58 -7.57 2.02 -12.22
N GLY A 59 -6.30 2.42 -12.03
CA GLY A 59 -5.77 2.82 -10.74
C GLY A 59 -5.90 4.32 -10.51
N PHE A 60 -5.71 4.74 -9.26
CA PHE A 60 -5.65 6.16 -8.90
C PHE A 60 -4.48 6.47 -7.96
N TYR A 61 -4.03 7.72 -8.01
CA TYR A 61 -3.00 8.22 -7.11
C TYR A 61 -3.62 8.78 -5.84
N ASN A 62 -3.10 8.37 -4.69
CA ASN A 62 -3.43 8.90 -3.39
C ASN A 62 -2.19 9.57 -2.78
N LYS A 63 -2.24 10.91 -2.69
CA LYS A 63 -1.16 11.75 -2.16
C LYS A 63 -1.40 12.19 -0.72
N HIS A 64 -2.66 12.27 -0.30
CA HIS A 64 -3.05 12.73 1.02
C HIS A 64 -3.38 11.54 1.91
N ARG A 65 -3.10 11.65 3.21
CA ARG A 65 -3.48 10.63 4.17
C ARG A 65 -5.00 10.63 4.34
N PRO A 66 -5.71 9.52 4.07
CA PRO A 66 -7.15 9.45 4.34
C PRO A 66 -7.44 9.33 5.84
N ASN A 67 -8.58 9.86 6.28
CA ASN A 67 -8.99 9.82 7.70
C ASN A 67 -9.16 8.40 8.26
N TYR A 68 -9.45 7.42 7.40
CA TYR A 68 -9.64 6.02 7.81
C TYR A 68 -8.32 5.24 7.98
N PHE A 69 -7.17 5.86 7.71
CA PHE A 69 -5.88 5.21 7.98
C PHE A 69 -5.65 5.10 9.49
N PRO A 70 -5.02 4.03 9.98
CA PRO A 70 -4.64 3.92 11.39
C PRO A 70 -3.83 5.12 11.89
N ASP A 71 -4.00 5.46 13.16
CA ASP A 71 -3.38 6.65 13.77
C ASP A 71 -1.85 6.61 13.81
N PHE A 72 -1.27 5.42 13.80
CA PHE A 72 0.19 5.25 13.78
C PHE A 72 0.82 5.64 12.42
N ILE A 73 0.02 5.74 11.35
CA ILE A 73 0.50 6.23 10.04
C ILE A 73 0.44 7.76 10.07
N LYS A 74 1.60 8.40 10.16
CA LYS A 74 1.71 9.86 10.23
C LYS A 74 1.69 10.48 8.84
N GLU A 75 1.04 11.63 8.72
CA GLU A 75 1.20 12.50 7.55
C GLU A 75 2.46 13.36 7.66
N SER A 76 2.98 13.80 6.53
CA SER A 76 4.10 14.72 6.46
C SER A 76 3.69 15.93 5.61
N PRO A 77 3.86 17.16 6.12
CA PRO A 77 3.47 18.36 5.37
C PRO A 77 4.38 18.50 4.15
N CYS A 78 3.79 18.43 2.96
CA CYS A 78 4.50 18.64 1.70
C CYS A 78 4.00 19.94 1.06
N LYS A 79 4.84 20.98 1.06
CA LYS A 79 4.57 22.19 0.28
C LYS A 79 5.00 21.94 -1.16
N ILE A 80 4.05 21.95 -2.08
CA ILE A 80 4.39 21.98 -3.51
C ILE A 80 4.97 23.36 -3.77
N ILE A 81 6.29 23.44 -3.98
CA ILE A 81 6.93 24.65 -4.50
C ILE A 81 6.60 24.67 -5.99
N LEU A 82 5.46 25.26 -6.33
CA LEU A 82 5.18 25.66 -7.70
C LEU A 82 6.16 26.80 -8.02
N LYS A 83 7.13 26.54 -8.89
CA LYS A 83 7.87 27.60 -9.58
C LYS A 83 7.07 28.01 -10.81
#